data_AF-A0A1B4PZF9-F1
#
_entry.id   AF-A0A1B4PZF9-F1
#
_cell.length_a   1.000
_cell.length_b   1.000
_cell.length_c   1.000
_cell.angle_alpha   90.00
_cell.angle_beta   90.00
_cell.angle_gamma   90.00
#
_symmetry.space_group_name_H-M   'P 1'
#
loop_
_entity.id
_entity.type
_entity.pdbx_description
1 polymer ?
#
loop_
_entity_poly.entity_id
_entity_poly.type
_entity_poly.pdbx_seq_one_letter_code
_entity_poly.pdbx_strand_id
1 'polypeptide(L)'
;MEAFETLRTHSDAGVLFAEIDSGPMNLIGTKFVRDIVSIINVLDRGDYRVVLFTSAHADFFIPHVDVMQVKEYRKRSRSPDR
;
A
#
# COMPACT_ATOMS: atom_id res chain seq x y z
N MET A 1 7.61 -10.29 10.82
CA MET A 1 7.08 -9.16 10.04
C MET A 1 5.80 -9.64 9.38
N GLU A 2 4.72 -8.85 9.39
CA GLU A 2 3.47 -9.25 8.73
C GLU A 2 3.70 -9.39 7.22
N ALA A 3 3.09 -10.40 6.61
CA ALA A 3 3.14 -10.59 5.16
C ALA A 3 2.14 -9.63 4.50
N PHE A 4 2.64 -8.72 3.68
CA PHE A 4 1.82 -7.83 2.85
C PHE A 4 1.59 -8.46 1.48
N GLU A 5 0.45 -8.16 0.87
CA GLU A 5 0.09 -8.65 -0.46
C GLU A 5 0.68 -7.78 -1.57
N THR A 6 0.88 -6.49 -1.32
CA THR A 6 1.33 -5.51 -2.32
C THR A 6 2.69 -4.89 -2.02
N LEU A 7 3.34 -5.31 -0.94
CA LEU A 7 4.60 -4.73 -0.45
C LEU A 7 5.58 -5.84 -0.08
N ARG A 8 6.79 -5.80 -0.64
CA ARG A 8 7.92 -6.61 -0.17
C ARG A 8 8.69 -5.80 0.86
N THR A 9 8.83 -6.34 2.06
CA THR A 9 9.45 -5.60 3.16
C THR A 9 10.64 -6.33 3.76
N HIS A 10 11.64 -5.55 4.14
CA HIS A 10 12.74 -5.99 5.00
C HIS A 10 13.20 -4.80 5.82
N SER A 11 14.05 -5.05 6.82
CA SER A 11 14.60 -3.99 7.65
C SER A 11 16.10 -4.14 7.85
N ASP A 12 16.77 -3.00 7.95
CA ASP A 12 18.19 -2.93 8.28
C ASP A 12 18.49 -1.65 9.07
N ALA A 13 19.25 -1.75 10.15
CA ALA A 13 19.71 -0.63 10.99
C ALA A 13 18.64 0.39 11.44
N GLY A 14 17.39 -0.03 11.60
CA GLY A 14 16.26 0.84 11.96
C GLY A 14 15.64 1.58 10.76
N VAL A 15 15.95 1.15 9.54
CA VAL A 15 15.31 1.55 8.29
C VAL A 15 14.38 0.43 7.84
N LEU A 16 13.12 0.76 7.60
CA LEU A 16 12.15 -0.13 6.95
C LEU A 16 12.25 0.08 5.43
N PHE A 17 12.61 -0.96 4.70
CA PHE A 17 12.56 -0.97 3.24
C PHE A 17 11.21 -1.56 2.83
N ALA A 18 10.41 -0.78 2.09
CA ALA A 18 9.11 -1.18 1.59
C ALA A 18 9.05 -1.01 0.07
N GLU A 19 9.23 -2.12 -0.64
CA GLU A 19 9.18 -2.13 -2.10
C GLU A 19 7.77 -2.46 -2.58
N ILE A 20 7.20 -1.58 -3.40
CA ILE A 20 5.85 -1.73 -3.94
C ILE A 20 5.88 -2.71 -5.11
N ASP A 21 5.15 -3.81 -4.95
CA ASP A 21 5.02 -4.91 -5.90
C ASP A 21 3.54 -5.29 -6.01
N SER A 22 2.77 -4.45 -6.73
CA SER A 22 1.31 -4.49 -6.73
C SER A 22 0.75 -4.62 -8.15
N GLY A 23 0.64 -5.87 -8.61
CA GLY A 23 0.12 -6.19 -9.93
C GLY A 23 1.06 -5.71 -11.05
N PRO A 24 0.57 -5.45 -12.27
CA PRO A 24 1.45 -5.14 -13.40
C PRO A 24 2.03 -3.71 -13.37
N MET A 25 1.45 -2.77 -12.61
CA MET A 25 1.78 -1.35 -12.71
C MET A 25 1.64 -0.56 -11.40
N ASN A 26 1.56 -1.18 -10.21
CA ASN A 26 1.42 -0.45 -8.94
C ASN A 26 0.27 0.56 -8.84
N LEU A 27 -0.92 0.22 -9.35
CA LEU A 27 -2.11 1.06 -9.17
C LEU A 27 -2.56 1.08 -7.70
N ILE A 28 -3.04 2.24 -7.22
CA ILE A 28 -3.63 2.34 -5.88
C ILE A 28 -5.02 1.68 -5.90
N GLY A 29 -5.06 0.40 -5.53
CA GLY A 29 -6.28 -0.37 -5.29
C GLY A 29 -6.53 -0.67 -3.82
N THR A 30 -7.62 -1.36 -3.51
CA THR A 30 -8.06 -1.67 -2.14
C THR A 30 -7.00 -2.43 -1.33
N LYS A 31 -6.29 -3.38 -1.97
CA LYS A 31 -5.22 -4.18 -1.33
C LYS A 31 -4.03 -3.31 -0.95
N PHE A 32 -3.61 -2.42 -1.85
CA PHE A 32 -2.51 -1.48 -1.58
C PHE A 32 -2.84 -0.55 -0.41
N VAL A 33 -4.04 0.03 -0.40
CA VAL A 33 -4.49 0.90 0.69
C VAL A 33 -4.48 0.16 2.03
N ARG A 34 -4.99 -1.08 2.06
CA ARG A 34 -4.99 -1.92 3.27
C ARG A 34 -3.57 -2.13 3.79
N ASP A 35 -2.65 -2.49 2.91
CA ASP A 35 -1.28 -2.80 3.30
C ASP A 35 -0.51 -1.55 3.76
N ILE A 36 -0.78 -0.37 3.16
CA ILE A 36 -0.24 0.91 3.64
C ILE A 36 -0.75 1.26 5.04
N VAL A 37 -2.05 1.08 5.32
CA VAL A 37 -2.59 1.29 6.67
C VAL A 37 -1.92 0.35 7.67
N SER A 38 -1.70 -0.91 7.31
CA SER A 38 -0.95 -1.85 8.16
C SER A 38 0.49 -1.41 8.38
N ILE A 39 1.19 -0.87 7.38
CA ILE A 39 2.54 -0.32 7.57
C ILE A 39 2.54 0.86 8.54
N ILE A 40 1.58 1.78 8.45
CA ILE A 40 1.49 2.92 9.38
C ILE A 40 1.39 2.42 10.83
N ASN A 41 0.53 1.42 11.08
CA ASN A 41 0.39 0.79 12.40
C ASN A 41 1.69 0.11 12.89
N VAL A 42 2.53 -0.39 11.98
CA VAL A 42 3.84 -0.95 12.31
C VAL A 42 4.83 0.17 12.66
N LEU A 43 4.85 1.26 11.88
CA LEU A 43 5.74 2.40 12.08
C LEU A 43 5.44 3.15 13.39
N ASP A 44 4.16 3.24 13.77
CA ASP A 44 3.72 3.89 15.01
C ASP A 44 4.26 3.22 16.29
N ARG A 45 4.73 1.97 16.20
CA ARG A 45 5.36 1.26 17.33
C ARG A 45 6.74 1.83 17.69
N GLY A 46 7.35 2.60 16.78
CA GLY A 46 8.61 3.30 17.03
C GLY A 46 9.88 2.49 16.76
N ASP A 47 9.77 1.27 16.22
CA ASP A 47 10.92 0.39 15.95
C ASP A 47 11.77 0.87 14.75
N TYR A 48 11.21 1.72 13.89
CA TYR A 48 11.84 2.22 12.67
C TYR A 48 11.98 3.74 12.72
N ARG A 49 13.18 4.24 12.43
CA ARG A 49 13.48 5.68 12.37
C ARG A 49 13.27 6.26 10.97
N VAL A 50 13.39 5.41 9.95
CA VAL A 50 13.28 5.78 8.55
C VAL A 50 12.47 4.70 7.83
N VAL A 51 11.66 5.10 6.87
CA VAL A 51 11.04 4.19 5.89
C VAL A 51 11.46 4.62 4.50
N LEU A 52 11.92 3.67 3.69
CA LEU A 52 12.25 3.86 2.28
C LEU A 52 11.23 3.11 1.43
N PHE A 53 10.40 3.87 0.71
CA PHE A 53 9.52 3.30 -0.30
C PHE A 53 10.22 3.25 -1.66
N THR A 54 10.19 2.09 -2.29
CA THR A 54 10.71 1.85 -3.65
C THR A 54 9.65 1.15 -4.49
N SER A 55 9.89 1.01 -5.79
CA SER A 55 9.04 0.24 -6.69
C SER A 55 9.79 -0.95 -7.25
N ALA A 56 9.11 -2.09 -7.33
CA ALA A 56 9.57 -3.27 -8.06
C ALA A 56 9.50 -3.08 -9.59
N HIS A 57 8.79 -2.07 -10.07
CA HIS A 57 8.65 -1.76 -11.49
C HIS A 57 9.61 -0.63 -11.90
N ALA A 58 10.34 -0.84 -13.00
CA ALA A 58 11.30 0.13 -13.52
C ALA A 58 10.64 1.43 -13.99
N ASP A 59 9.43 1.32 -14.55
CA ASP A 59 8.76 2.44 -15.23
C ASP A 59 7.73 3.17 -14.35
N PHE A 60 7.29 2.54 -13.26
CA PHE A 60 6.17 3.04 -12.47
C PHE A 60 6.43 2.92 -10.98
N PHE A 61 6.40 4.06 -10.28
CA PHE A 61 6.28 4.04 -8.83
C PHE A 61 4.83 3.75 -8.43
N ILE A 62 3.93 4.70 -8.71
CA ILE A 62 2.48 4.58 -8.65
C ILE A 62 1.92 5.45 -9.80
N PRO A 63 1.28 4.87 -10.83
CA PRO A 63 0.75 5.65 -11.94
C PRO A 63 -0.45 6.51 -11.52
N HIS A 64 -1.44 5.89 -10.86
CA HIS A 64 -2.66 6.53 -10.38
C HIS A 64 -3.50 5.54 -9.53
N VAL A 65 -4.65 6.00 -9.05
CA VAL A 65 -5.67 5.16 -8.42
C VAL A 65 -6.32 4.19 -9.40
N ASP A 66 -6.66 2.99 -8.97
CA ASP A 66 -7.40 2.04 -9.79
C ASP A 66 -8.84 2.56 -10.00
N VAL A 67 -9.05 3.26 -11.11
CA VAL A 67 -10.35 3.85 -11.49
C VAL A 67 -11.43 2.82 -11.75
N MET A 68 -11.08 1.55 -11.97
CA MET A 68 -12.06 0.47 -12.10
C MET A 68 -12.64 0.09 -10.75
N GLN A 69 -11.87 0.22 -9.66
CA GLN A 69 -12.35 0.03 -8.29
C GLN A 69 -13.13 1.23 -7.74
N VAL A 70 -12.96 2.43 -8.30
CA VAL A 70 -13.76 3.62 -7.92
C VAL A 70 -15.26 3.42 -8.22
N LYS A 71 -15.61 2.65 -9.26
CA LYS A 71 -17.02 2.28 -9.52
C LYS A 71 -17.61 1.43 -8.40
N GLU A 72 -16.82 0.52 -7.82
CA GLU A 72 -17.26 -0.32 -6.70
C GLU A 72 -17.35 0.47 -5.38
N TYR A 73 -16.44 1.43 -5.17
CA TYR A 73 -16.53 2.35 -4.02
C TYR A 73 -17.80 3.22 -4.08
N ARG A 74 -18.15 3.76 -5.26
CA ARG A 74 -19.39 4.53 -5.49
C ARG A 74 -20.68 3.72 -5.29
N LYS A 75 -20.66 2.40 -5.48
CA LYS A 75 -21.82 1.54 -5.18
C LYS A 75 -22.03 1.36 -3.68
N ARG A 76 -20.95 1.25 -2.90
CA ARG A 76 -21.01 1.06 -1.43
C ARG A 76 -21.48 2.28 -0.66
N SER A 77 -21.17 3.50 -1.14
CA SER A 77 -21.65 4.75 -0.53
C SER A 77 -23.10 5.10 -0.87
N ARG A 78 -23.81 4.21 -1.57
CA ARG A 78 -25.21 4.37 -1.98
C ARG A 78 -26.14 3.35 -1.33
N SER A 79 -25.82 2.92 -0.10
CA SER A 79 -26.85 2.42 0.81
C SER A 79 -27.62 3.61 1.38
N PRO A 80 -28.96 3.60 1.41
CA PRO A 80 -29.72 4.67 2.02
C PRO A 80 -29.35 4.73 3.50
N ASP A 81 -29.10 5.94 3.98
CA ASP A 81 -29.13 6.29 5.40
C ASP A 81 -30.35 5.60 6.03
N ARG A 82 -30.12 4.81 7.10
CA ARG A 82 -31.20 4.17 7.85
C ARG A 82 -31.87 5.20 8.74
#